data_AF-A0A852TNR2-F1
#
_entry.id   AF-A0A852TNR2-F1
#
_cell.length_a   1.000
_cell.length_b   1.000
_cell.length_c   1.000
_cell.angle_alpha   90.00
_cell.angle_beta   90.00
_cell.angle_gamma   90.00
#
_symmetry.space_group_name_H-M   'P 1'
#
loop_
_entity.id
_entity.type
_entity.pdbx_description
1 polymer ?
#
loop_
_entity_poly.entity_id
_entity_poly.type
_entity_poly.pdbx_seq_one_letter_code
_entity_poly.pdbx_strand_id
1 'polypeptide(L)'
;MRNNGTAAALPKPYSREWVLLPEPYVNAVAAELESRGVRVDGHWNDPMDPRDVTVIVSDGAGKRLRFVWDEESGWRFGRMDEQGWVPLAAVRYLPGGLLPEPEQVADIVEGVLGGTVRGVPERPQHRSFHDYGDGFDRRLAAYGTAAVR
;
A
#
# COMPACT_ATOMS: atom_id res chain seq x y z
N MET A 1 -26.37 -27.78 7.86
CA MET A 1 -24.97 -27.98 8.30
C MET A 1 -24.14 -26.87 7.70
N ARG A 2 -23.50 -26.01 8.51
CA ARG A 2 -22.68 -24.89 8.02
C ARG A 2 -21.26 -25.42 7.78
N ASN A 3 -20.74 -25.25 6.57
CA ASN A 3 -19.34 -25.52 6.26
C ASN A 3 -18.46 -24.55 7.08
N ASN A 4 -17.79 -25.07 8.11
CA ASN A 4 -16.62 -24.43 8.69
C ASN A 4 -15.49 -24.59 7.67
N GLY A 5 -15.40 -23.67 6.71
CA GLY A 5 -14.19 -23.51 5.93
C GLY A 5 -13.05 -23.18 6.90
N THR A 6 -12.12 -24.10 7.09
CA THR A 6 -10.86 -23.84 7.78
C THR A 6 -10.21 -22.64 7.11
N ALA A 7 -10.19 -21.49 7.81
CA ALA A 7 -9.33 -20.39 7.42
C ALA A 7 -7.91 -20.97 7.27
N ALA A 8 -7.31 -20.82 6.10
CA ALA A 8 -5.94 -21.27 5.87
C ALA A 8 -5.05 -20.70 6.98
N ALA A 9 -4.16 -21.54 7.54
CA ALA A 9 -3.23 -21.09 8.55
C ALA A 9 -2.39 -19.94 7.98
N LEU A 10 -2.20 -18.87 8.77
CA LEU A 10 -1.38 -17.74 8.34
C LEU A 10 0.08 -18.18 8.17
N PRO A 11 0.80 -17.64 7.17
CA PRO A 11 2.24 -17.84 7.04
C PRO A 11 3.01 -17.50 8.32
N LYS A 12 4.10 -18.22 8.58
CA LYS A 12 5.01 -17.92 9.69
C LYS A 12 5.70 -16.56 9.44
N PRO A 13 5.87 -15.68 10.43
CA PRO A 13 6.67 -14.46 10.28
C PRO A 13 8.03 -14.73 9.64
N TYR A 14 8.44 -13.84 8.73
CA TYR A 14 9.67 -13.95 7.92
C TYR A 14 9.77 -15.15 6.97
N SER A 15 8.72 -15.97 6.83
CA SER A 15 8.63 -16.90 5.70
C SER A 15 8.46 -16.13 4.39
N ARG A 16 8.81 -16.76 3.26
CA ARG A 16 8.61 -16.19 1.94
C ARG A 16 7.15 -15.78 1.71
N GLU A 17 6.23 -16.63 2.15
CA GLU A 17 4.79 -16.41 2.01
C GLU A 17 4.31 -15.23 2.85
N TRP A 18 4.87 -15.05 4.05
CA TRP A 18 4.54 -13.93 4.94
C TRP A 18 5.00 -12.58 4.39
N VAL A 19 6.20 -12.56 3.81
CA VAL A 19 6.80 -11.39 3.17
C VAL A 19 5.96 -10.91 1.98
N LEU A 20 5.31 -11.84 1.27
CA LEU A 20 4.47 -11.53 0.10
C LEU A 20 3.01 -11.22 0.44
N LEU A 21 2.62 -11.24 1.72
CA LEU A 21 1.24 -10.92 2.14
C LEU A 21 0.72 -9.55 1.64
N PRO A 22 1.54 -8.50 1.49
CA PRO A 22 1.09 -7.24 0.90
C PRO A 22 0.79 -7.30 -0.61
N GLU A 23 1.28 -8.29 -1.35
CA GLU A 23 1.19 -8.34 -2.81
C GLU A 23 -0.25 -8.24 -3.33
N PRO A 24 -1.21 -9.01 -2.82
CA PRO A 24 -2.59 -8.92 -3.29
C PRO A 24 -3.25 -7.58 -2.96
N TYR A 25 -2.88 -6.95 -1.85
CA TYR A 25 -3.37 -5.62 -1.49
C TYR A 25 -2.87 -4.56 -2.47
N VAL A 26 -1.56 -4.53 -2.75
CA VAL A 26 -1.01 -3.55 -3.70
C VAL A 26 -1.50 -3.79 -5.13
N ASN A 27 -1.72 -5.04 -5.52
CA ASN A 27 -2.36 -5.38 -6.80
C ASN A 27 -3.79 -4.83 -6.88
N ALA A 28 -4.59 -4.96 -5.81
CA ALA A 28 -5.94 -4.41 -5.77
C ALA A 28 -5.95 -2.88 -5.83
N VAL A 29 -5.02 -2.22 -5.13
CA VAL A 29 -4.83 -0.76 -5.22
C VAL A 29 -4.44 -0.32 -6.63
N ALA A 30 -3.48 -1.00 -7.27
CA ALA A 30 -3.07 -0.68 -8.63
C ALA A 30 -4.22 -0.84 -9.63
N ALA A 31 -4.97 -1.96 -9.53
CA ALA A 31 -6.13 -2.20 -10.37
C ALA A 31 -7.24 -1.15 -10.19
N GLU A 32 -7.48 -0.71 -8.95
CA GLU A 32 -8.47 0.34 -8.66
C GLU A 32 -8.01 1.73 -9.15
N LEU A 33 -6.72 2.04 -9.11
CA LEU A 33 -6.19 3.26 -9.71
C LEU A 33 -6.39 3.25 -11.24
N GLU A 34 -6.05 2.14 -11.89
CA GLU A 34 -6.20 1.98 -13.33
C GLU A 34 -7.69 2.01 -13.76
N SER A 35 -8.59 1.44 -12.96
CA SER A 35 -10.04 1.46 -13.22
C SER A 35 -10.60 2.89 -13.29
N ARG A 36 -9.96 3.83 -12.57
CA ARG A 36 -10.29 5.26 -12.55
C ARG A 36 -9.49 6.10 -13.56
N GLY A 37 -8.67 5.47 -14.38
CA GLY A 37 -7.85 6.14 -15.39
C GLY A 37 -6.58 6.79 -14.83
N VAL A 38 -6.20 6.49 -13.59
CA VAL A 38 -4.88 6.85 -13.05
C VAL A 38 -3.84 5.89 -13.63
N ARG A 39 -2.83 6.43 -14.31
CA ARG A 39 -1.77 5.62 -14.93
C ARG A 39 -0.77 5.12 -13.89
N VAL A 40 -0.78 3.80 -13.65
CA VAL A 40 0.23 3.11 -12.85
C VAL A 40 1.40 2.71 -13.76
N ASP A 41 2.58 3.27 -13.53
CA ASP A 41 3.79 2.94 -14.29
C ASP A 41 4.48 1.67 -13.75
N GLY A 42 4.16 1.27 -12.51
CA GLY A 42 4.59 0.03 -11.92
C GLY A 42 4.33 -0.02 -10.41
N HIS A 43 4.23 -1.24 -9.88
CA HIS A 43 4.10 -1.49 -8.45
C HIS A 43 4.83 -2.78 -8.07
N TRP A 44 5.36 -2.82 -6.85
CA TRP A 44 6.09 -3.98 -6.34
C TRP A 44 6.13 -3.98 -4.81
N ASN A 45 6.31 -5.16 -4.23
CA ASN A 45 6.69 -5.31 -2.83
C ASN A 45 8.19 -5.03 -2.68
N ASP A 46 8.58 -4.27 -1.67
CA ASP A 46 9.96 -4.21 -1.18
C ASP A 46 10.02 -4.95 0.17
N PRO A 47 10.52 -6.19 0.18
CA PRO A 47 10.40 -7.09 1.32
C PRO A 47 11.41 -6.81 2.45
N MET A 48 11.70 -5.54 2.72
CA MET A 48 12.51 -5.10 3.85
C MET A 48 11.63 -4.85 5.07
N ASP A 49 12.21 -4.80 6.27
CA ASP A 49 11.49 -4.47 7.51
C ASP A 49 11.40 -2.94 7.68
N PRO A 50 10.22 -2.38 8.01
CA PRO A 50 8.89 -3.01 7.98
C PRO A 50 8.45 -3.35 6.55
N ARG A 51 7.61 -4.39 6.35
CA ARG A 51 7.14 -4.75 5.00
C ARG A 51 6.54 -3.53 4.32
N ASP A 52 7.01 -3.26 3.10
CA ASP A 52 6.56 -2.13 2.33
C ASP A 52 6.25 -2.48 0.88
N VAL A 53 5.45 -1.62 0.23
CA VAL A 53 5.13 -1.71 -1.19
C VAL A 53 5.25 -0.34 -1.82
N THR A 54 5.64 -0.31 -3.09
CA THR A 54 5.71 0.90 -3.91
C THR A 54 4.69 0.84 -5.03
N VAL A 55 4.04 1.98 -5.31
CA VAL A 55 3.24 2.24 -6.51
C VAL A 55 3.75 3.53 -7.15
N ILE A 56 4.08 3.49 -8.45
CA ILE A 56 4.50 4.66 -9.24
C ILE A 56 3.34 5.08 -10.13
N VAL A 57 2.97 6.34 -10.04
CA VAL A 57 1.90 6.95 -10.83
C VAL A 57 2.45 8.11 -11.64
N SER A 58 1.99 8.25 -12.89
CA SER A 58 2.29 9.43 -13.72
C SER A 58 1.06 10.29 -14.00
N ASP A 59 1.27 11.61 -14.04
CA ASP A 59 0.22 12.60 -14.33
C ASP A 59 -0.02 12.83 -15.83
N GLY A 60 0.52 11.98 -16.70
CA GLY A 60 0.47 12.13 -18.17
C GLY A 60 1.34 13.28 -18.73
N ALA A 61 1.75 14.25 -17.90
CA ALA A 61 2.65 15.34 -18.26
C ALA A 61 4.13 15.02 -17.97
N GLY A 62 4.43 13.74 -17.70
CA GLY A 62 5.77 13.22 -17.41
C GLY A 62 6.22 13.39 -15.96
N LYS A 63 5.37 13.93 -15.06
CA LYS A 63 5.69 13.94 -13.63
C LYS A 63 5.31 12.58 -13.03
N ARG A 64 6.23 12.01 -12.27
CA ARG A 64 6.03 10.76 -11.54
C ARG A 64 5.97 11.02 -10.04
N LEU A 65 4.95 10.45 -9.42
CA LEU A 65 4.82 10.38 -7.97
C LEU A 65 5.06 8.94 -7.53
N ARG A 66 5.84 8.79 -6.47
CA ARG A 66 6.04 7.52 -5.80
C ARG A 66 5.17 7.51 -4.56
N PHE A 67 4.26 6.55 -4.51
CA PHE A 67 3.50 6.20 -3.32
C PHE A 67 4.14 4.98 -2.69
N VAL A 68 4.34 5.02 -1.38
CA VAL A 68 4.89 3.92 -0.60
C VAL A 68 3.94 3.66 0.55
N TRP A 69 3.64 2.39 0.79
CA TRP A 69 2.91 1.96 1.97
C TRP A 69 3.82 1.07 2.80
N ASP A 70 3.84 1.25 4.11
CA ASP A 70 4.43 0.29 5.03
C ASP A 70 3.47 -0.08 6.16
N GLU A 71 3.71 -1.25 6.74
CA GLU A 71 2.85 -1.83 7.76
C GLU A 71 2.91 -1.15 9.13
N GLU A 72 3.67 -0.07 9.33
CA GLU A 72 3.66 0.72 10.58
C GLU A 72 2.97 2.07 10.41
N SER A 73 3.21 2.74 9.28
CA SER A 73 2.86 4.15 9.06
C SER A 73 1.90 4.38 7.89
N GLY A 74 1.48 3.32 7.19
CA GLY A 74 0.52 3.42 6.10
C GLY A 74 1.09 4.10 4.86
N TRP A 75 0.22 4.79 4.11
CA TRP A 75 0.59 5.40 2.83
C TRP A 75 1.33 6.73 3.01
N ARG A 76 2.37 6.91 2.21
CA ARG A 76 3.10 8.17 2.02
C ARG A 76 3.37 8.38 0.54
N PHE A 77 3.67 9.60 0.15
CA PHE A 77 4.08 9.90 -1.21
C PHE A 77 5.18 10.95 -1.26
N GLY A 78 5.81 11.05 -2.43
CA GLY A 78 6.58 12.22 -2.79
C GLY A 78 6.92 12.23 -4.28
N ARG A 79 7.38 13.39 -4.73
CA ARG A 79 7.80 13.58 -6.11
C ARG A 79 9.16 12.95 -6.34
N MET A 80 9.27 12.18 -7.41
CA MET A 80 10.53 11.59 -7.83
C MET A 80 11.44 12.67 -8.46
N ASP A 81 12.74 12.61 -8.14
CA ASP A 81 13.78 13.32 -8.89
C ASP A 81 14.09 12.61 -10.22
N GLU A 82 15.08 13.12 -10.95
CA GLU A 82 15.49 12.57 -12.25
C GLU A 82 16.05 11.15 -12.14
N GLN A 83 16.56 10.77 -10.96
CA GLN A 83 17.10 9.45 -10.65
C GLN A 83 16.04 8.49 -10.11
N GLY A 84 14.81 8.97 -9.90
CA GLY A 84 13.68 8.19 -9.41
C GLY A 84 13.59 8.11 -7.88
N TRP A 85 14.35 8.92 -7.15
CA TRP A 85 14.30 8.97 -5.69
C TRP A 85 13.32 10.02 -5.19
N VAL A 86 12.76 9.79 -4.01
CA VAL A 86 12.00 10.81 -3.28
C VAL A 86 12.90 11.36 -2.17
N PRO A 87 13.27 12.64 -2.19
CA PRO A 87 13.99 13.26 -1.08
C PRO A 87 13.19 13.12 0.21
N LEU A 88 13.84 12.72 1.31
CA LEU A 88 13.16 12.49 2.59
C LEU A 88 12.36 13.72 3.07
N ALA A 89 12.88 14.94 2.87
CA ALA A 89 12.19 16.18 3.21
C ALA A 89 10.90 16.45 2.40
N ALA A 90 10.76 15.78 1.24
CA ALA A 90 9.59 15.87 0.37
C ALA A 90 8.54 14.77 0.65
N VAL A 91 8.84 13.81 1.53
CA VAL A 91 7.90 12.76 1.91
C VAL A 91 6.72 13.35 2.69
N ARG A 92 5.51 12.93 2.33
CA ARG A 92 4.28 13.30 3.04
C ARG A 92 3.46 12.05 3.32
N TYR A 93 3.06 11.87 4.57
CA TYR A 93 2.18 10.80 5.02
C TYR A 93 0.73 11.18 4.74
N LEU A 94 -0.01 10.21 4.24
CA LEU A 94 -1.38 10.37 3.78
C LEU A 94 -2.37 9.99 4.90
N PRO A 95 -3.57 10.59 4.93
CA PRO A 95 -4.64 10.10 5.79
C PRO A 95 -5.09 8.70 5.35
N GLY A 96 -5.97 8.06 6.12
CA GLY A 96 -6.52 6.73 5.79
C GLY A 96 -6.05 5.60 6.70
N GLY A 97 -5.11 5.89 7.61
CA GLY A 97 -4.62 4.92 8.58
C GLY A 97 -3.76 3.84 7.92
N LEU A 98 -3.73 2.67 8.56
CA LEU A 98 -2.73 1.67 8.21
C LEU A 98 -3.07 0.84 6.97
N LEU A 99 -4.31 0.41 6.78
CA LEU A 99 -4.70 -0.45 5.66
C LEU A 99 -6.08 0.00 5.18
N PRO A 100 -6.16 1.19 4.54
CA PRO A 100 -7.39 1.67 3.90
C PRO A 100 -7.77 0.76 2.73
N GLU A 101 -9.06 0.71 2.41
CA GLU A 101 -9.55 -0.04 1.24
C GLU A 101 -9.00 0.55 -0.08
N PRO A 102 -8.84 -0.26 -1.14
CA PRO A 102 -8.31 0.21 -2.43
C PRO A 102 -9.00 1.46 -2.97
N GLU A 103 -10.33 1.54 -2.85
CA GLU A 103 -11.12 2.68 -3.30
C GLU A 103 -10.77 3.97 -2.53
N GLN A 104 -10.50 3.85 -1.23
CA GLN A 104 -10.08 4.97 -0.40
C GLN A 104 -8.66 5.43 -0.75
N VAL A 105 -7.76 4.49 -1.08
CA VAL A 105 -6.42 4.82 -1.58
C VAL A 105 -6.53 5.58 -2.90
N ALA A 106 -7.39 5.14 -3.80
CA ALA A 106 -7.61 5.80 -5.08
C ALA A 106 -8.17 7.24 -4.91
N ASP A 107 -9.16 7.44 -4.03
CA ASP A 107 -9.65 8.80 -3.68
C ASP A 107 -8.51 9.71 -3.19
N ILE A 108 -7.62 9.17 -2.35
CA ILE A 108 -6.48 9.91 -1.80
C ILE A 108 -5.47 10.23 -2.90
N VAL A 109 -5.14 9.28 -3.78
CA VAL A 109 -4.18 9.46 -4.88
C VAL A 109 -4.70 10.51 -5.87
N GLU A 110 -5.97 10.44 -6.25
CA GLU A 110 -6.61 11.45 -7.09
C GLU A 110 -6.59 12.83 -6.42
N GLY A 111 -6.86 12.88 -5.11
CA GLY A 111 -6.73 14.09 -4.33
C GLY A 111 -5.32 14.68 -4.33
N VAL A 112 -4.28 13.83 -4.26
CA VAL A 112 -2.88 14.25 -4.37
C VAL A 112 -2.59 14.79 -5.77
N LEU A 113 -2.99 14.08 -6.83
CA LEU A 113 -2.81 14.51 -8.21
C LEU A 113 -3.53 15.83 -8.52
N GLY A 114 -4.73 16.00 -7.97
CA GLY A 114 -5.53 17.23 -8.05
C GLY A 114 -5.11 18.35 -7.08
N GLY A 115 -4.13 18.09 -6.20
CA GLY A 115 -3.61 19.08 -5.25
C GLY A 115 -4.53 19.41 -4.06
N THR A 116 -5.59 18.64 -3.86
CA THR A 116 -6.53 18.78 -2.73
C THR A 116 -6.07 18.02 -1.49
N VAL A 117 -5.24 16.98 -1.65
CA VAL A 117 -4.59 16.24 -0.57
C VAL A 117 -3.09 16.53 -0.57
N ARG A 118 -2.56 17.03 0.55
CA ARG A 118 -1.13 17.37 0.69
C ARG A 118 -0.35 16.41 1.58
N GLY A 119 -1.04 15.66 2.45
CA GLY A 119 -0.42 14.88 3.52
C GLY A 119 0.28 15.74 4.59
N VAL A 120 0.95 15.07 5.53
CA VAL A 120 1.68 15.69 6.65
C VAL A 120 3.13 15.18 6.70
N PRO A 121 4.11 15.98 7.19
CA PRO A 121 5.49 15.52 7.31
C PRO A 121 5.72 14.57 8.49
N GLU A 122 4.86 14.60 9.52
CA GLU A 122 4.98 13.74 10.69
C GLU A 122 4.59 12.29 10.36
N ARG A 123 5.49 11.34 10.64
CA ARG A 123 5.23 9.90 10.47
C ARG A 123 4.22 9.44 11.52
N PRO A 124 3.02 8.97 11.13
CA PRO A 124 2.12 8.32 12.07
C PRO A 124 2.71 6.95 12.46
N GLN A 125 2.41 6.51 13.68
CA GLN A 125 2.73 5.15 14.14
C GLN A 125 1.41 4.45 14.48
N HIS A 126 0.95 3.58 13.59
CA HIS A 126 -0.30 2.83 13.78
C HIS A 126 -0.08 1.49 14.48
N ARG A 127 1.07 0.86 14.26
CA ARG A 127 1.52 -0.38 14.91
C ARG A 127 3.04 -0.51 14.85
N SER A 128 3.59 -1.53 15.50
CA SER A 128 4.95 -2.03 15.28
C SER A 128 4.91 -3.24 14.33
N PHE A 129 5.88 -3.37 13.43
CA PHE A 129 5.98 -4.60 12.60
C PHE A 129 6.32 -5.86 13.43
N HIS A 130 6.73 -5.68 14.70
CA HIS A 130 6.94 -6.78 15.65
C HIS A 130 5.65 -7.25 16.34
N ASP A 131 4.50 -6.59 16.11
CA ASP A 131 3.21 -6.95 16.71
C ASP A 131 2.60 -8.16 15.98
N TYR A 132 3.23 -9.33 16.13
CA TYR A 132 2.75 -10.57 15.51
C TYR A 132 1.44 -11.05 16.17
N GLY A 133 0.49 -11.49 15.34
CA GLY A 133 -0.78 -12.06 15.82
C GLY A 133 -1.83 -11.03 16.22
N ASP A 134 -1.60 -9.74 15.96
CA ASP A 134 -2.57 -8.65 16.12
C ASP A 134 -3.76 -8.71 15.12
N GLY A 135 -3.72 -9.66 14.18
CA GLY A 135 -4.74 -9.86 13.15
C GLY A 135 -4.47 -9.12 11.85
N PHE A 136 -3.39 -8.32 11.76
CA PHE A 136 -3.03 -7.58 10.56
C PHE A 136 -2.75 -8.50 9.36
N ASP A 137 -1.97 -9.57 9.57
CA ASP A 137 -1.68 -10.56 8.52
C ASP A 137 -2.95 -11.23 7.97
N ARG A 138 -3.99 -11.41 8.80
CA ARG A 138 -5.28 -11.94 8.35
C ARG A 138 -6.00 -10.95 7.44
N ARG A 139 -5.90 -9.66 7.72
CA ARG A 139 -6.50 -8.61 6.89
C ARG A 139 -5.80 -8.52 5.53
N LEU A 140 -4.46 -8.57 5.51
CA LEU A 140 -3.70 -8.65 4.26
C LEU A 140 -4.05 -9.90 3.44
N ALA A 141 -4.09 -11.07 4.08
CA ALA A 141 -4.42 -12.34 3.41
C ALA A 141 -5.82 -12.34 2.77
N ALA A 142 -6.77 -11.54 3.28
CA ALA A 142 -8.12 -11.47 2.74
C ALA A 142 -8.15 -10.95 1.28
N TYR A 143 -7.24 -10.04 0.91
CA TYR A 143 -7.13 -9.52 -0.47
C TYR A 143 -6.70 -10.62 -1.47
N GLY A 144 -5.86 -11.56 -1.04
CA GLY A 144 -5.49 -12.71 -1.89
C GLY A 144 -6.64 -13.69 -2.15
N THR A 145 -7.62 -13.74 -1.24
CA THR A 145 -8.81 -14.59 -1.40
C THR A 145 -9.95 -13.90 -2.17
N ALA A 146 -10.02 -12.57 -2.12
CA ALA A 146 -11.04 -11.78 -2.82
C ALA A 146 -10.81 -11.74 -4.34
N ALA A 147 -9.56 -11.78 -4.79
CA ALA A 147 -9.19 -11.76 -6.21
C ALA A 147 -9.57 -13.05 -7.00
N VAL A 148 -10.15 -14.06 -6.34
CA VAL A 148 -10.58 -15.33 -6.95
C VAL A 148 -12.11 -15.41 -7.11
N ARG A 149 -12.81 -14.26 -7.12
CA ARG A 149 -14.27 -14.20 -7.32
C ARG A 149 -14.66 -13.43 -8.56
#